data_AF-A0A9D7JTL5-F1
#
_entry.id   AF-A0A9D7JTL5-F1
#
_cell.length_a   1.000
_cell.length_b   1.000
_cell.length_c   1.000
_cell.angle_alpha   90.00
_cell.angle_beta   90.00
_cell.angle_gamma   90.00
#
_symmetry.space_group_name_H-M   'P 1'
#
loop_
_entity.id
_entity.type
_entity.pdbx_description
1 polymer ?
#
loop_
_entity_poly.entity_id
_entity_poly.type
_entity_poly.pdbx_seq_one_letter_code
_entity_poly.pdbx_strand_id
1 'polypeptide(L)'
;MSDQADKNFTPFDRYAQFESNKDKSLTELLNTFSILRRANLERLKAFDIQESALNRPGIHPAFGEVTLSQLLNAWVVHDLNH
;
A
#
# COMPACT_ATOMS: atom_id res chain seq x y z
N MET A 1 7.01 -9.35 4.61
CA MET A 1 7.78 -9.01 3.39
C MET A 1 8.22 -10.31 2.75
N SER A 2 8.14 -10.42 1.43
CA SER A 2 8.43 -11.66 0.72
C SER A 2 9.88 -12.10 0.95
N ASP A 3 10.10 -13.39 1.23
CA ASP A 3 11.44 -14.01 1.25
C ASP A 3 11.96 -14.30 -0.17
N GLN A 4 11.23 -13.84 -1.21
CA GLN A 4 11.67 -13.94 -2.60
C GLN A 4 12.99 -13.22 -2.83
N ALA A 5 13.76 -13.75 -3.77
CA ALA A 5 15.02 -13.15 -4.23
C ALA A 5 14.80 -11.79 -4.88
N ASP A 6 13.68 -11.61 -5.58
CA ASP A 6 13.31 -10.32 -6.16
C ASP A 6 12.70 -9.40 -5.10
N LYS A 7 13.34 -8.25 -4.91
CA LYS A 7 12.92 -7.20 -3.98
C LYS A 7 12.32 -5.99 -4.71
N ASN A 8 12.25 -6.00 -6.04
CA ASN A 8 11.72 -4.90 -6.82
C ASN A 8 10.19 -4.81 -6.70
N PHE A 9 9.70 -3.60 -6.47
CA PHE A 9 8.28 -3.34 -6.52
C PHE A 9 7.81 -3.27 -7.98
N THR A 10 6.67 -3.91 -8.25
CA THR A 10 6.00 -3.79 -9.54
C THR A 10 5.43 -2.37 -9.68
N PRO A 11 5.79 -1.61 -10.74
CA PRO A 11 5.17 -0.32 -11.00
C PRO A 11 3.66 -0.45 -11.19
N PHE A 12 2.90 0.57 -10.79
CA PHE A 12 1.46 0.65 -11.02
C PHE A 12 1.08 2.00 -11.62
N ASP A 13 -0.03 2.02 -12.36
CA ASP A 13 -0.60 3.25 -12.91
C ASP A 13 -1.36 4.03 -11.83
N ARG A 14 -0.85 5.21 -11.48
CA ARG A 14 -1.41 6.10 -10.43
C ARG A 14 -2.68 6.84 -10.86
N TYR A 15 -3.10 6.70 -12.13
CA TYR A 15 -4.29 7.35 -12.68
C TYR A 15 -5.35 6.34 -13.16
N ALA A 16 -5.07 5.03 -13.11
CA ALA A 16 -5.99 3.98 -13.56
C ALA A 16 -7.36 4.02 -12.85
N GLN A 17 -7.42 4.57 -11.64
CA GLN A 17 -8.66 4.75 -10.88
C GLN A 17 -9.67 5.66 -11.56
N PHE A 18 -9.23 6.64 -12.36
CA PHE A 18 -10.16 7.57 -13.02
C PHE A 18 -11.00 6.84 -14.08
N GLU A 19 -10.37 5.98 -14.88
CA GLU A 19 -11.09 5.15 -15.85
C GLU A 19 -11.84 3.99 -15.18
N SER A 20 -11.21 3.30 -14.21
CA SER A 20 -11.80 2.12 -13.56
C SER A 20 -13.03 2.43 -12.69
N ASN A 21 -13.23 3.69 -12.33
CA ASN A 21 -14.30 4.14 -11.45
C ASN A 21 -15.22 5.21 -12.06
N LYS A 22 -15.07 5.54 -13.35
CA LYS A 22 -15.79 6.66 -14.00
C LYS A 22 -17.31 6.63 -13.87
N ASP A 23 -17.90 5.44 -13.77
CA ASP A 23 -19.34 5.24 -13.71
C ASP A 23 -19.86 4.93 -12.28
N LYS A 24 -18.99 4.99 -11.26
CA LYS A 24 -19.36 4.68 -9.88
C LYS A 24 -19.78 5.95 -9.13
N SER A 25 -20.85 5.84 -8.34
CA SER A 25 -21.24 6.92 -7.44
C SER A 25 -20.25 7.09 -6.28
N LEU A 26 -20.23 8.28 -5.68
CA LEU A 26 -19.40 8.56 -4.51
C LEU A 26 -19.69 7.58 -3.35
N THR A 27 -20.97 7.24 -3.13
CA THR A 27 -21.36 6.29 -2.09
C THR A 27 -20.78 4.90 -2.33
N GLU A 28 -20.82 4.41 -3.57
CA GLU A 28 -20.20 3.13 -3.92
C GLU A 28 -18.68 3.15 -3.71
N LEU A 29 -18.02 4.26 -4.04
CA LEU A 29 -16.58 4.43 -3.84
C LEU A 29 -16.20 4.45 -2.37
N LEU A 30 -16.94 5.19 -1.53
CA LEU A 30 -16.70 5.25 -0.09
C LEU A 30 -16.96 3.89 0.59
N ASN A 31 -18.02 3.18 0.19
CA ASN A 31 -18.29 1.84 0.68
C ASN A 31 -17.17 0.87 0.29
N THR A 32 -16.73 0.90 -0.97
CA THR A 32 -15.62 0.09 -1.47
C THR A 32 -14.34 0.38 -0.69
N PHE A 33 -14.01 1.67 -0.51
CA PHE A 33 -12.84 2.10 0.26
C PHE A 33 -12.88 1.58 1.69
N SER A 34 -14.00 1.73 2.40
CA SER A 34 -14.16 1.26 3.78
C SER A 34 -13.95 -0.26 3.91
N ILE A 35 -14.54 -1.03 2.99
CA ILE A 35 -14.39 -2.50 2.96
C ILE A 35 -12.93 -2.89 2.74
N LEU A 36 -12.28 -2.30 1.73
CA LEU A 36 -10.88 -2.59 1.39
C LEU A 36 -9.92 -2.14 2.49
N ARG A 37 -10.17 -0.97 3.09
CA ARG A 37 -9.36 -0.47 4.20
C ARG A 37 -9.39 -1.42 5.39
N ARG A 38 -10.58 -1.86 5.79
CA ARG A 38 -10.74 -2.83 6.89
C ARG A 38 -9.99 -4.13 6.58
N ALA A 39 -10.18 -4.69 5.38
CA ALA A 39 -9.51 -5.91 4.97
C ALA A 39 -7.97 -5.77 4.97
N ASN A 40 -7.45 -4.66 4.47
CA ASN A 40 -6.01 -4.39 4.44
C ASN A 40 -5.41 -4.22 5.85
N LEU A 41 -6.12 -3.56 6.77
CA LEU A 41 -5.67 -3.41 8.15
C LEU A 41 -5.67 -4.76 8.90
N GLU A 42 -6.68 -5.60 8.69
CA GLU A 42 -6.68 -6.96 9.26
C GLU A 42 -5.53 -7.81 8.68
N ARG A 43 -5.25 -7.69 7.38
CA ARG A 43 -4.08 -8.33 6.76
C ARG A 43 -2.76 -7.80 7.32
N LEU A 44 -2.66 -6.49 7.52
CA LEU A 44 -1.46 -5.87 8.11
C LEU A 44 -1.19 -6.41 9.52
N LYS A 45 -2.23 -6.49 10.36
CA LYS A 45 -2.13 -7.08 11.70
C LYS A 45 -1.73 -8.55 11.65
N ALA A 46 -2.30 -9.32 10.72
CA ALA A 46 -2.01 -10.75 10.56
C ALA A 46 -0.56 -11.03 10.12
N PHE A 47 0.16 -10.03 9.58
CA PHE A 47 1.59 -10.19 9.31
C PHE A 47 2.46 -10.20 10.57
N ASP A 48 1.91 -9.85 11.74
CA ASP A 48 2.60 -9.84 13.03
C ASP A 48 4.02 -9.24 12.94
N ILE A 49 4.06 -8.01 12.40
CA ILE A 49 5.32 -7.36 12.02
C ILE A 49 6.09 -7.00 13.29
N GLN A 50 7.18 -7.72 13.50
CA GLN A 50 8.13 -7.43 14.58
C GLN A 50 8.95 -6.17 14.25
N GLU A 51 9.41 -5.47 15.28
CA GLU A 51 10.22 -4.25 15.11
C GLU A 51 11.48 -4.49 14.27
N SER A 52 12.12 -5.66 14.42
CA SER A 52 13.27 -6.07 13.62
C SER A 52 12.97 -6.14 12.11
N ALA A 53 11.71 -6.39 11.73
CA ALA A 53 11.30 -6.46 10.34
C ALA A 53 11.11 -5.07 9.69
N LEU A 54 10.99 -4.00 10.48
CA LEU A 54 10.77 -2.64 9.97
C LEU A 54 11.93 -2.10 9.12
N ASN A 55 13.15 -2.61 9.35
CA ASN A 55 14.34 -2.27 8.59
C ASN A 55 14.55 -3.15 7.35
N ARG A 56 13.65 -4.10 7.05
CA ARG A 56 13.81 -4.96 5.86
C ARG A 56 13.68 -4.10 4.58
N PRO A 57 14.63 -4.22 3.63
CA PRO A 57 14.63 -3.42 2.42
C PRO A 57 13.74 -4.00 1.31
N GLY A 58 13.26 -3.11 0.45
CA GLY A 58 12.67 -3.36 -0.87
C GLY A 58 13.17 -2.31 -1.87
N ILE A 59 13.05 -2.57 -3.17
CA ILE A 59 13.55 -1.68 -4.22
C ILE A 59 12.38 -1.00 -4.94
N HIS A 60 12.19 0.28 -4.70
CA HIS A 60 11.22 1.12 -5.38
C HIS A 60 11.76 1.57 -6.75
N PRO A 61 10.98 1.48 -7.85
CA PRO A 61 11.47 1.72 -9.21
C PRO A 61 12.04 3.12 -9.45
N ALA A 62 11.58 4.13 -8.70
CA ALA A 62 12.08 5.50 -8.81
C ALA A 62 12.97 5.97 -7.65
N PHE A 63 12.92 5.29 -6.50
CA PHE A 63 13.60 5.75 -5.27
C PHE A 63 14.76 4.84 -4.85
N GLY A 64 14.93 3.69 -5.50
CA GLY A 64 15.91 2.70 -5.10
C GLY A 64 15.49 2.00 -3.81
N GLU A 65 16.44 1.72 -2.93
CA GLU A 65 16.18 1.01 -1.68
C GLU A 65 15.31 1.83 -0.71
N VAL A 66 14.25 1.21 -0.21
CA VAL A 66 13.35 1.74 0.82
C VAL A 66 13.06 0.65 1.86
N THR A 67 12.71 1.03 3.09
CA THR A 67 12.40 0.08 4.17
C THR A 67 10.90 -0.15 4.33
N LEU A 68 10.54 -1.25 5.01
CA LEU A 68 9.15 -1.50 5.41
C LEU A 68 8.57 -0.35 6.25
N SER A 69 9.36 0.22 7.16
CA SER A 69 8.94 1.40 7.95
C SER A 69 8.59 2.59 7.06
N GLN A 70 9.42 2.89 6.06
CA GLN A 70 9.17 3.98 5.12
C GLN A 70 7.90 3.73 4.30
N LEU A 71 7.66 2.48 3.86
CA LEU A 71 6.45 2.10 3.14
C LEU A 71 5.18 2.31 3.97
N LEU A 72 5.19 1.88 5.24
CA LEU A 72 4.05 2.06 6.15
C LEU A 72 3.80 3.54 6.47
N ASN A 73 4.87 4.30 6.71
CA ASN A 73 4.77 5.75 6.93
C ASN A 73 4.18 6.46 5.70
N ALA A 74 4.62 6.09 4.49
CA ALA A 74 4.09 6.67 3.27
C ALA A 74 2.59 6.40 3.10
N TRP A 75 2.10 5.21 3.49
CA TRP A 75 0.67 4.90 3.46
C TRP A 75 -0.13 5.79 4.44
N VAL A 76 0.37 5.98 5.67
CA VAL A 76 -0.30 6.86 6.66
C VAL A 76 -0.29 8.32 6.19
N VAL A 77 0.84 8.82 5.71
CA VAL A 77 0.97 10.21 5.22
C VAL A 77 0.11 10.44 3.98
N HIS A 78 -0.03 9.45 3.10
CA HIS A 78 -0.92 9.52 1.95
C HIS A 78 -2.38 9.76 2.39
N ASP A 79 -2.86 9.02 3.39
CA ASP A 79 -4.22 9.22 3.92
C ASP A 79 -4.40 10.61 4.56
N LEU A 80 -3.37 11.16 5.20
CA LEU A 80 -3.42 12.49 5.83
C LEU A 80 -3.41 13.63 4.81
N ASN A 81 -2.93 13.38 3.59
CA ASN A 81 -2.77 14.40 2.55
C ASN A 81 -3.98 14.49 1.59
N HIS A 82 -4.94 13.57 1.67
CA HIS A 82 -6.14 13.52 0.85
C HIS A 82 -7.38 13.94 1.63
#